data_AF-A0A523LJ16-F1
#
_entry.id   AF-A0A523LJ16-F1
#
_cell.length_a   1.000
_cell.length_b   1.000
_cell.length_c   1.000
_cell.angle_alpha   90.00
_cell.angle_beta   90.00
_cell.angle_gamma   90.00
#
_symmetry.space_group_name_H-M   'P 1'
#
loop_
_entity.id
_entity.type
_entity.pdbx_description
1 polymer ?
#
loop_
_entity_poly.entity_id
_entity_poly.type
_entity_poly.pdbx_seq_one_letter_code
_entity_poly.pdbx_strand_id
1 'polypeptide(L)'
;MGYAVGEVLLIVVGVTIALAANSWYGDRQERRDELQVLMQLQQALEIDLDEFESWYAIETQVFQNVTSLVEHMVGADPYDSSIVPNFGSVMTWVGVRTNSAPYEALKSTGFDLISSHSLRLKLIYYYENQFPRVHGAYLNDRAFATDRVVPYYMKNFRQTEPGTYIPDDYQDIRYDKYFWNLCMMKLTRLQDRILPHYEQTIEMNRDILANIETELGN
;
A
#
# COMPACT_ATOMS: atom_id res chain seq x y z
N MET A 1 8.96 72.68 5.69
CA MET A 1 8.87 71.45 6.50
C MET A 1 7.86 70.44 5.96
N GLY A 2 6.74 70.82 5.33
CA GLY A 2 5.76 69.85 4.79
C GLY A 2 6.23 69.01 3.60
N TYR A 3 7.15 69.52 2.78
CA TYR A 3 7.65 68.79 1.59
C TYR A 3 8.49 67.55 1.94
N ALA A 4 9.36 67.63 2.95
CA ALA A 4 10.18 66.49 3.39
C ALA A 4 9.36 65.40 4.10
N VAL A 5 8.28 65.78 4.79
CA VAL A 5 7.36 64.83 5.43
C VAL A 5 6.53 64.07 4.38
N GLY A 6 6.09 64.77 3.33
CA GLY A 6 5.40 64.15 2.20
C GLY A 6 6.27 63.16 1.42
N GLU A 7 7.55 63.50 1.19
CA GLU A 7 8.51 62.65 0.49
C GLU A 7 8.83 61.36 1.26
N VAL A 8 9.06 61.46 2.57
CA VAL A 8 9.27 60.29 3.44
C VAL A 8 8.04 59.39 3.48
N LEU A 9 6.82 59.95 3.58
CA LEU A 9 5.58 59.20 3.51
C LEU A 9 5.42 58.45 2.18
N LEU A 10 5.76 59.10 1.06
CA LEU A 10 5.66 58.51 -0.27
C LEU A 10 6.63 57.34 -0.45
N ILE A 11 7.86 57.48 0.05
CA ILE A 11 8.87 56.41 0.04
C ILE A 11 8.41 55.22 0.89
N VAL A 12 7.90 55.46 2.10
CA VAL A 12 7.44 54.39 3.01
C VAL A 12 6.27 53.61 2.40
N VAL A 13 5.30 54.30 1.81
CA VAL A 13 4.16 53.65 1.12
C VAL A 13 4.62 52.86 -0.10
N GLY A 14 5.57 53.40 -0.88
CA GLY A 14 6.14 52.69 -2.03
C GLY A 14 6.85 51.40 -1.65
N VAL A 15 7.68 51.43 -0.60
CA VAL A 15 8.40 50.25 -0.10
C VAL A 15 7.44 49.22 0.48
N THR A 16 6.43 49.62 1.25
CA THR A 16 5.44 48.67 1.80
C THR A 16 4.57 48.03 0.73
N ILE A 17 4.13 48.78 -0.29
CA ILE A 17 3.39 48.19 -1.43
C ILE A 17 4.28 47.22 -2.21
N ALA A 18 5.55 47.56 -2.45
CA ALA A 18 6.48 46.67 -3.14
C ALA A 18 6.73 45.38 -2.35
N LEU A 19 6.93 45.46 -1.03
CA LEU A 19 7.07 44.29 -0.16
C LEU A 19 5.79 43.45 -0.15
N ALA A 20 4.61 44.08 -0.01
CA ALA A 20 3.33 43.38 -0.01
C ALA A 20 3.04 42.70 -1.36
N ALA A 21 3.35 43.34 -2.49
CA ALA A 21 3.20 42.76 -3.82
C ALA A 21 4.17 41.59 -4.05
N ASN A 22 5.40 41.69 -3.55
CA ASN A 22 6.38 40.61 -3.63
C ASN A 22 5.97 39.40 -2.78
N SER A 23 5.50 39.62 -1.54
CA SER A 23 4.93 38.58 -0.69
C SER A 23 3.73 37.91 -1.36
N TRP A 24 2.79 38.68 -1.89
CA TRP A 24 1.61 38.14 -2.57
C TRP A 24 1.93 37.34 -3.84
N TYR A 25 2.93 37.76 -4.62
CA TYR A 25 3.39 36.99 -5.77
C TYR A 25 4.08 35.67 -5.33
N GLY A 26 4.88 35.73 -4.26
CA GLY A 26 5.49 34.56 -3.62
C GLY A 26 4.44 33.56 -3.14
N ASP A 27 3.46 34.01 -2.33
CA ASP A 27 2.38 33.18 -1.81
C ASP A 27 1.57 32.51 -2.95
N ARG A 28 1.35 33.23 -4.06
CA ARG A 28 0.68 32.68 -5.24
C ARG A 28 1.51 31.63 -5.97
N GLN A 29 2.82 31.79 -5.99
CA GLN A 29 3.70 30.81 -6.61
C GLN A 29 3.80 29.56 -5.74
N GLU A 30 3.99 29.71 -4.43
CA GLU A 30 3.99 28.60 -3.46
C GLU A 30 2.68 27.81 -3.51
N ARG A 31 1.53 28.50 -3.57
CA ARG A 31 0.23 27.83 -3.70
C ARG A 31 0.08 27.08 -5.02
N ARG A 32 0.64 27.57 -6.13
CA ARG A 32 0.62 26.85 -7.42
C ARG A 32 1.46 25.59 -7.36
N ASP A 33 2.65 25.70 -6.79
CA ASP A 33 3.58 24.58 -6.65
C ASP A 33 3.00 23.51 -5.70
N GLU A 34 2.36 23.93 -4.62
CA GLU A 34 1.61 23.04 -3.71
C GLU A 34 0.50 22.30 -4.46
N LEU A 35 -0.40 23.03 -5.17
CA LEU A 35 -1.50 22.41 -5.92
C LEU A 35 -0.99 21.41 -6.96
N GLN A 36 0.09 21.72 -7.66
CA GLN A 36 0.69 20.81 -8.63
C GLN A 36 1.18 19.51 -7.97
N VAL A 37 1.85 19.61 -6.81
CA VAL A 37 2.32 18.44 -6.06
C VAL A 37 1.14 17.63 -5.51
N LEU A 38 0.11 18.30 -4.98
CA LEU A 38 -1.11 17.64 -4.50
C LEU A 38 -1.83 16.85 -5.60
N MET A 39 -1.94 17.42 -6.81
CA MET A 39 -2.51 16.71 -7.96
C MET A 39 -1.70 15.47 -8.37
N GLN A 40 -0.37 15.56 -8.34
CA GLN A 40 0.49 14.42 -8.65
C GLN A 40 0.40 13.32 -7.58
N LEU A 41 0.33 13.71 -6.31
CA LEU A 41 0.12 12.78 -5.19
C LEU A 41 -1.25 12.11 -5.27
N GLN A 42 -2.31 12.87 -5.56
CA GLN A 42 -3.66 12.33 -5.75
C GLN A 42 -3.66 11.23 -6.82
N GLN A 43 -3.14 11.53 -8.01
CA GLN A 43 -3.10 10.57 -9.11
C GLN A 43 -2.32 9.30 -8.74
N ALA A 44 -1.18 9.43 -8.05
CA ALA A 44 -0.40 8.29 -7.61
C ALA A 44 -1.14 7.44 -6.56
N LEU A 45 -1.77 8.10 -5.59
CA LEU A 45 -2.50 7.44 -4.50
C LEU A 45 -3.78 6.75 -4.99
N GLU A 46 -4.48 7.31 -5.98
CA GLU A 46 -5.65 6.67 -6.61
C GLU A 46 -5.26 5.35 -7.28
N ILE A 47 -4.17 5.34 -8.06
CA ILE A 47 -3.65 4.12 -8.69
C ILE A 47 -3.23 3.10 -7.62
N ASP A 48 -2.51 3.55 -6.60
CA ASP A 48 -2.06 2.69 -5.51
C ASP A 48 -3.26 2.10 -4.75
N LEU A 49 -4.34 2.87 -4.56
CA LEU A 49 -5.55 2.41 -3.87
C LEU A 49 -6.22 1.26 -4.62
N ASP A 50 -6.44 1.42 -5.93
CA ASP A 50 -7.01 0.37 -6.78
C ASP A 50 -6.18 -0.93 -6.74
N GLU A 51 -4.86 -0.79 -6.74
CA GLU A 51 -3.94 -1.91 -6.63
C GLU A 51 -4.01 -2.60 -5.26
N PHE A 52 -3.99 -1.84 -4.16
CA PHE A 52 -4.10 -2.38 -2.81
C PHE A 52 -5.42 -3.08 -2.57
N GLU A 53 -6.54 -2.52 -3.06
CA GLU A 53 -7.86 -3.16 -2.98
C GLU A 53 -7.89 -4.48 -3.76
N SER A 54 -7.32 -4.49 -4.96
CA SER A 54 -7.21 -5.70 -5.78
C SER A 54 -6.38 -6.78 -5.09
N TRP A 55 -5.23 -6.42 -4.51
CA TRP A 55 -4.38 -7.35 -3.79
C TRP A 55 -5.03 -7.86 -2.51
N TYR A 56 -5.71 -7.00 -1.76
CA TYR A 56 -6.46 -7.39 -0.57
C TYR A 56 -7.53 -8.43 -0.90
N ALA A 57 -8.26 -8.24 -2.01
CA ALA A 57 -9.26 -9.21 -2.48
C ALA A 57 -8.62 -10.57 -2.82
N ILE A 58 -7.45 -10.57 -3.48
CA ILE A 58 -6.72 -11.81 -3.79
C ILE A 58 -6.25 -12.50 -2.52
N GLU A 59 -5.62 -11.79 -1.59
CA GLU A 59 -5.15 -12.39 -0.32
C GLU A 59 -6.33 -12.91 0.53
N THR A 60 -7.48 -12.24 0.47
CA THR A 60 -8.73 -12.70 1.11
C THR A 60 -9.20 -14.01 0.50
N GLN A 61 -9.18 -14.12 -0.84
CA GLN A 61 -9.53 -15.37 -1.53
C GLN A 61 -8.54 -16.49 -1.18
N VAL A 62 -7.25 -16.19 -1.10
CA VAL A 62 -6.21 -17.13 -0.66
C VAL A 62 -6.49 -17.63 0.76
N PHE A 63 -6.85 -16.74 1.68
CA PHE A 63 -7.22 -17.10 3.05
C PHE A 63 -8.41 -18.06 3.08
N GLN A 64 -9.48 -17.77 2.33
CA GLN A 64 -10.65 -18.65 2.23
C GLN A 64 -10.29 -20.02 1.65
N ASN A 65 -9.49 -20.05 0.59
CA ASN A 65 -9.08 -21.29 -0.07
C ASN A 65 -8.24 -22.18 0.85
N VAL A 66 -7.24 -21.60 1.54
CA VAL A 66 -6.39 -22.36 2.48
C VAL A 66 -7.21 -22.83 3.69
N THR A 67 -8.18 -22.03 4.15
CA THR A 67 -9.11 -22.42 5.23
C THR A 67 -9.94 -23.63 4.81
N SER A 68 -10.57 -23.57 3.63
CA SER A 68 -11.34 -24.67 3.06
C SER A 68 -10.50 -25.93 2.88
N LEU A 69 -9.23 -25.79 2.44
CA LEU A 69 -8.31 -26.91 2.32
C LEU A 69 -8.02 -27.59 3.67
N VAL A 70 -7.76 -26.80 4.71
CA VAL A 70 -7.53 -27.29 6.07
C VAL A 70 -8.77 -27.99 6.61
N GLU A 71 -9.96 -27.40 6.45
CA GLU A 71 -11.23 -27.97 6.87
C GLU A 71 -11.49 -29.32 6.19
N HIS A 72 -11.28 -29.41 4.88
CA HIS A 72 -11.45 -30.65 4.11
C HIS A 72 -10.46 -31.74 4.58
N MET A 73 -9.23 -31.39 4.95
CA MET A 73 -8.27 -32.36 5.50
C MET A 73 -8.69 -32.87 6.89
N VAL A 74 -9.24 -32.01 7.74
CA VAL A 74 -9.75 -32.37 9.08
C VAL A 74 -11.02 -33.20 9.01
N GLY A 75 -11.98 -32.81 8.16
CA GLY A 75 -13.29 -33.45 7.98
C GLY A 75 -13.20 -34.89 7.49
N ALA A 76 -12.00 -35.29 7.08
CA ALA A 76 -11.68 -36.61 6.60
C ALA A 76 -12.33 -36.95 5.24
N ASP A 77 -12.66 -35.92 4.45
CA ASP A 77 -13.37 -36.06 3.19
C ASP A 77 -12.51 -36.74 2.10
N PRO A 78 -13.12 -37.57 1.23
CA PRO A 78 -12.42 -38.18 0.10
C PRO A 78 -11.91 -37.10 -0.86
N TYR A 79 -10.91 -37.43 -1.67
CA TYR A 79 -10.41 -36.51 -2.68
C TYR A 79 -11.53 -36.01 -3.60
N ASP A 80 -11.68 -34.69 -3.68
CA ASP A 80 -12.60 -34.01 -4.60
C ASP A 80 -11.80 -33.08 -5.51
N SER A 81 -12.08 -33.11 -6.81
CA SER A 81 -11.56 -32.14 -7.76
C SER A 81 -11.86 -30.68 -7.37
N SER A 82 -12.91 -30.43 -6.58
CA SER A 82 -13.29 -29.09 -6.11
C SER A 82 -12.23 -28.42 -5.22
N ILE A 83 -11.38 -29.19 -4.53
CA ILE A 83 -10.30 -28.64 -3.68
C ILE A 83 -8.99 -28.40 -4.43
N VAL A 84 -8.89 -28.81 -5.70
CA VAL A 84 -7.67 -28.65 -6.50
C VAL A 84 -7.18 -27.19 -6.57
N PRO A 85 -8.06 -26.19 -6.80
CA PRO A 85 -7.64 -24.78 -6.80
C PRO A 85 -7.06 -24.31 -5.45
N ASN A 86 -7.45 -24.95 -4.34
CA ASN A 86 -7.05 -24.53 -3.01
C ASN A 86 -5.59 -24.89 -2.70
N PHE A 87 -5.05 -25.97 -3.29
CA PHE A 87 -3.64 -26.33 -3.12
C PHE A 87 -2.70 -25.24 -3.64
N GLY A 88 -3.03 -24.59 -4.76
CA GLY A 88 -2.22 -23.49 -5.28
C GLY A 88 -2.15 -22.30 -4.33
N SER A 89 -3.20 -22.07 -3.54
CA SER A 89 -3.32 -20.91 -2.65
C SER A 89 -2.29 -20.91 -1.52
N VAL A 90 -1.77 -22.07 -1.10
CA VAL A 90 -0.70 -22.15 -0.09
C VAL A 90 0.62 -21.56 -0.62
N MET A 91 0.85 -21.65 -1.94
CA MET A 91 2.05 -21.14 -2.61
C MET A 91 1.90 -19.68 -3.05
N THR A 92 0.67 -19.15 -3.11
CA THR A 92 0.43 -17.79 -3.60
C THR A 92 1.04 -16.73 -2.69
N TRP A 93 1.67 -15.73 -3.28
CA TRP A 93 2.00 -14.45 -2.66
C TRP A 93 1.58 -13.33 -3.62
N VAL A 94 1.08 -12.22 -3.09
CA VAL A 94 0.64 -11.09 -3.91
C VAL A 94 1.65 -9.94 -3.81
N GLY A 95 1.91 -9.27 -4.93
CA GLY A 95 2.87 -8.17 -4.99
C GLY A 95 2.44 -6.95 -4.16
N VAL A 96 3.41 -6.14 -3.76
CA VAL A 96 3.22 -4.83 -3.11
C VAL A 96 4.10 -3.82 -3.82
N ARG A 97 3.49 -2.76 -4.36
CA ARG A 97 4.16 -1.60 -4.97
C ARG A 97 3.40 -0.31 -4.66
N THR A 98 4.07 0.81 -4.86
CA THR A 98 3.52 2.17 -4.75
C THR A 98 4.21 3.05 -5.78
N ASN A 99 3.50 4.03 -6.33
CA ASN A 99 4.11 5.11 -7.09
C ASN A 99 4.63 6.21 -6.13
N SER A 100 5.84 6.01 -5.60
CA SER A 100 6.45 6.97 -4.66
C SER A 100 7.10 8.19 -5.32
N ALA A 101 7.12 8.30 -6.65
CA ALA A 101 7.86 9.37 -7.32
C ALA A 101 7.41 10.80 -6.91
N PRO A 102 6.10 11.11 -6.80
CA PRO A 102 5.65 12.42 -6.32
C PRO A 102 6.03 12.67 -4.85
N TYR A 103 6.00 11.63 -4.02
CA TYR A 103 6.40 11.72 -2.62
C TYR A 103 7.90 12.00 -2.47
N GLU A 104 8.76 11.31 -3.22
CA GLU A 104 10.21 11.54 -3.21
C GLU A 104 10.57 12.94 -3.74
N ALA A 105 9.83 13.44 -4.73
CA ALA A 105 9.98 14.81 -5.21
C ALA A 105 9.59 15.85 -4.15
N LEU A 106 8.48 15.62 -3.44
CA LEU A 106 8.07 16.44 -2.30
C LEU A 106 9.12 16.42 -1.18
N LYS A 107 9.64 15.24 -0.83
CA LYS A 107 10.68 15.07 0.19
C LYS A 107 11.97 15.81 -0.16
N SER A 108 12.35 15.79 -1.44
CA SER A 108 13.53 16.50 -1.95
C SER A 108 13.36 18.02 -1.97
N THR A 109 12.15 18.49 -2.31
CA THR A 109 11.80 19.92 -2.32
C THR A 109 11.65 20.48 -0.91
N GLY A 110 11.11 19.67 0.00
CA GLY A 110 10.81 20.04 1.37
C GLY A 110 9.31 19.92 1.65
N PHE A 111 8.97 19.25 2.75
CA PHE A 111 7.59 19.04 3.15
C PHE A 111 6.84 20.34 3.51
N ASP A 112 7.56 21.44 3.74
CA ASP A 112 6.98 22.77 3.98
C ASP A 112 6.13 23.30 2.83
N LEU A 113 6.30 22.73 1.62
CA LEU A 113 5.47 23.04 0.45
C LEU A 113 3.99 22.70 0.67
N ILE A 114 3.66 21.66 1.45
CA ILE A 114 2.27 21.34 1.81
C ILE A 114 1.87 22.17 3.03
N SER A 115 0.98 23.14 2.85
CA SER A 115 0.52 24.07 3.87
C SER A 115 -0.16 23.36 5.04
N SER A 116 -0.87 22.26 4.77
CA SER A 116 -1.52 21.43 5.76
C SER A 116 -0.52 20.55 6.51
N HIS A 117 -0.24 20.93 7.76
CA HIS A 117 0.59 20.15 8.66
C HIS A 117 0.05 18.72 8.88
N SER A 118 -1.28 18.57 8.95
CA SER A 118 -1.92 17.26 9.13
C SER A 118 -1.68 16.35 7.93
N LEU A 119 -1.96 16.83 6.71
CA LEU A 119 -1.76 16.06 5.48
C LEU A 119 -0.30 15.65 5.32
N ARG A 120 0.62 16.58 5.60
CA ARG A 120 2.06 16.32 5.58
C ARG A 120 2.48 15.16 6.48
N LEU A 121 2.01 15.15 7.74
CA LEU A 121 2.32 14.06 8.67
C LEU A 121 1.74 12.73 8.20
N LYS A 122 0.52 12.73 7.64
CA LYS A 122 -0.10 11.53 7.09
C LYS A 122 0.70 10.96 5.92
N LEU A 123 1.13 11.81 4.97
CA LEU A 123 1.98 11.40 3.84
C LEU A 123 3.30 10.81 4.33
N ILE A 124 3.99 11.48 5.26
CA ILE A 124 5.23 10.97 5.85
C ILE A 124 4.99 9.60 6.49
N TYR A 125 3.96 9.47 7.32
CA TYR A 125 3.68 8.20 7.99
C TYR A 125 3.29 7.09 7.00
N TYR A 126 2.52 7.41 5.95
CA TYR A 126 2.15 6.47 4.91
C TYR A 126 3.37 5.90 4.17
N TYR A 127 4.24 6.77 3.64
CA TYR A 127 5.38 6.34 2.82
C TYR A 127 6.58 5.83 3.63
N GLU A 128 6.83 6.39 4.82
CA GLU A 128 8.03 6.04 5.62
C GLU A 128 7.77 4.94 6.65
N ASN A 129 6.50 4.66 6.99
CA ASN A 129 6.17 3.67 8.02
C ASN A 129 5.21 2.61 7.50
N GLN A 130 4.04 3.01 6.99
CA GLN A 130 3.02 2.04 6.60
C GLN A 130 3.43 1.23 5.37
N PHE A 131 3.91 1.88 4.32
CA PHE A 131 4.34 1.21 3.09
C PHE A 131 5.50 0.21 3.34
N PRO A 132 6.58 0.57 4.06
CA PRO A 132 7.63 -0.38 4.42
C PRO A 132 7.13 -1.57 5.24
N ARG A 133 6.12 -1.40 6.09
CA ARG A 133 5.53 -2.50 6.87
C ARG A 133 4.82 -3.51 5.97
N VAL A 134 3.93 -3.06 5.08
CA VAL A 134 3.22 -3.95 4.15
C VAL A 134 4.20 -4.60 3.17
N HIS A 135 5.21 -3.85 2.68
CA HIS A 135 6.25 -4.41 1.83
C HIS A 135 7.10 -5.47 2.55
N GLY A 136 7.46 -5.24 3.81
CA GLY A 136 8.18 -6.22 4.63
C GLY A 136 7.37 -7.50 4.88
N ALA A 137 6.07 -7.36 5.14
CA ALA A 137 5.17 -8.51 5.27
C ALA A 137 5.10 -9.34 3.97
N TYR A 138 4.99 -8.67 2.83
CA TYR A 138 5.06 -9.28 1.50
C TYR A 138 6.38 -10.06 1.28
N LEU A 139 7.52 -9.43 1.52
CA LEU A 139 8.83 -10.09 1.33
C LEU A 139 8.96 -11.33 2.21
N ASN A 140 8.47 -11.25 3.44
CA ASN A 140 8.48 -12.39 4.35
C ASN A 140 7.56 -13.52 3.88
N ASP A 141 6.42 -13.20 3.24
CA ASP A 141 5.49 -14.20 2.72
C ASP A 141 6.01 -14.88 1.47
N ARG A 142 6.58 -14.08 0.56
CA ARG A 142 7.31 -14.59 -0.59
C ARG A 142 8.46 -15.50 -0.17
N ALA A 143 9.25 -15.13 0.84
CA ALA A 143 10.33 -15.98 1.35
C ALA A 143 9.79 -17.29 1.93
N PHE A 144 8.71 -17.25 2.71
CA PHE A 144 8.04 -18.46 3.19
C PHE A 144 7.60 -19.36 2.03
N ALA A 145 6.93 -18.80 1.02
CA ALA A 145 6.47 -19.56 -0.14
C ALA A 145 7.65 -20.18 -0.90
N THR A 146 8.67 -19.38 -1.24
CA THR A 146 9.82 -19.82 -2.05
C THR A 146 10.76 -20.78 -1.32
N ASP A 147 11.02 -20.57 -0.03
CA ASP A 147 12.00 -21.36 0.72
C ASP A 147 11.40 -22.60 1.38
N ARG A 148 10.08 -22.62 1.66
CA ARG A 148 9.42 -23.69 2.40
C ARG A 148 8.34 -24.40 1.60
N VAL A 149 7.47 -23.67 0.92
CA VAL A 149 6.31 -24.25 0.21
C VAL A 149 6.73 -24.83 -1.13
N VAL A 150 7.43 -24.07 -1.98
CA VAL A 150 7.84 -24.50 -3.32
C VAL A 150 8.64 -25.82 -3.30
N PRO A 151 9.67 -26.01 -2.44
CA PRO A 151 10.41 -27.27 -2.41
C PRO A 151 9.54 -28.48 -2.04
N TYR A 152 8.58 -28.29 -1.13
CA TYR A 152 7.64 -29.32 -0.77
C TYR A 152 6.69 -29.66 -1.92
N TYR A 153 6.20 -28.64 -2.63
CA TYR A 153 5.32 -28.82 -3.78
C TYR A 153 6.03 -29.53 -4.93
N MET A 154 7.27 -29.15 -5.25
CA MET A 154 8.06 -29.81 -6.30
C MET A 154 8.29 -31.30 -6.06
N LYS A 155 8.25 -31.74 -4.80
CA LYS A 155 8.47 -33.15 -4.43
C LYS A 155 7.19 -33.98 -4.45
N ASN A 156 6.04 -33.39 -4.10
CA ASN A 156 4.83 -34.15 -3.79
C ASN A 156 3.60 -33.73 -4.62
N PHE A 157 3.75 -32.78 -5.56
CA PHE A 157 2.66 -32.28 -6.40
C PHE A 157 3.09 -32.23 -7.86
N ARG A 158 2.13 -32.50 -8.73
CA ARG A 158 2.22 -32.22 -10.16
C ARG A 158 1.52 -30.91 -10.49
N GLN A 159 2.22 -30.04 -11.21
CA GLN A 159 1.62 -28.85 -11.80
C GLN A 159 1.01 -29.21 -13.15
N THR A 160 -0.31 -29.06 -13.29
CA THR A 160 -1.01 -29.31 -14.55
C THR A 160 -1.14 -28.04 -15.40
N GLU A 161 -1.32 -26.91 -14.73
CA GLU A 161 -1.43 -25.57 -15.32
C GLU A 161 -0.76 -24.55 -14.39
N PRO A 162 -0.38 -23.35 -14.87
CA PRO A 162 0.14 -22.30 -14.00
C PRO A 162 -0.79 -22.03 -12.81
N GLY A 163 -0.28 -22.20 -11.58
CA GLY A 163 -1.06 -22.04 -10.35
C GLY A 163 -1.89 -23.25 -9.90
N THR A 164 -2.04 -24.29 -10.72
CA THR A 164 -2.84 -25.49 -10.41
C THR A 164 -1.94 -26.66 -10.02
N TYR A 165 -2.04 -27.10 -8.77
CA TYR A 165 -1.20 -28.16 -8.20
C TYR A 165 -2.07 -29.31 -7.69
N ILE A 166 -1.75 -30.52 -8.14
CA ILE A 166 -2.46 -31.75 -7.76
C ILE A 166 -1.50 -32.62 -6.93
N PRO A 167 -1.90 -33.07 -5.72
CA PRO A 167 -1.15 -34.05 -4.94
C PRO A 167 -0.80 -35.29 -5.76
N ASP A 168 0.44 -35.77 -5.64
CA ASP A 168 0.81 -37.05 -6.25
C ASP A 168 0.13 -38.24 -5.57
N ASP A 169 0.01 -38.16 -4.25
CA ASP A 169 -0.83 -39.01 -3.41
C ASP A 169 -1.59 -38.15 -2.39
N TYR A 170 -2.90 -38.04 -2.56
CA TYR A 170 -3.73 -37.23 -1.67
C TYR A 170 -3.80 -37.78 -0.25
N GLN A 171 -3.78 -39.11 -0.07
CA GLN A 171 -3.86 -39.70 1.26
C GLN A 171 -2.60 -39.37 2.07
N ASP A 172 -1.43 -39.44 1.45
CA ASP A 172 -0.18 -39.06 2.09
C ASP A 172 -0.17 -37.57 2.47
N ILE A 173 -0.53 -36.69 1.53
CA ILE A 173 -0.57 -35.23 1.78
C ILE A 173 -1.52 -34.86 2.92
N ARG A 174 -2.70 -35.48 2.95
CA ARG A 174 -3.73 -35.18 3.94
C ARG A 174 -3.29 -35.49 5.37
N TYR A 175 -2.47 -36.51 5.57
CA TYR A 175 -1.94 -36.89 6.88
C TYR A 175 -0.51 -36.37 7.13
N ASP A 176 0.08 -35.63 6.18
CA ASP A 176 1.40 -35.06 6.35
C ASP A 176 1.38 -33.85 7.31
N LYS A 177 1.97 -34.05 8.49
CA LYS A 177 2.16 -33.01 9.50
C LYS A 177 2.93 -31.79 8.97
N TYR A 178 3.90 -32.00 8.07
CA TYR A 178 4.65 -30.91 7.47
C TYR A 178 3.74 -30.04 6.59
N PHE A 179 2.92 -30.66 5.73
CA PHE A 179 1.96 -29.93 4.91
C PHE A 179 0.91 -29.19 5.73
N TRP A 180 0.38 -29.84 6.77
CA TRP A 180 -0.49 -29.20 7.76
C TRP A 180 0.15 -27.92 8.33
N ASN A 181 1.41 -28.02 8.77
CA ASN A 181 2.13 -26.87 9.30
C ASN A 181 2.34 -25.76 8.25
N LEU A 182 2.59 -26.10 6.99
CA LEU A 182 2.67 -25.11 5.92
C LEU A 182 1.34 -24.35 5.75
N CYS A 183 0.21 -25.07 5.75
CA CYS A 183 -1.12 -24.47 5.64
C CYS A 183 -1.42 -23.57 6.84
N MET A 184 -1.17 -24.05 8.06
CA MET A 184 -1.39 -23.26 9.28
C MET A 184 -0.49 -22.03 9.32
N MET A 185 0.79 -22.16 8.95
CA MET A 185 1.68 -21.00 8.86
C MET A 185 1.18 -19.99 7.83
N LYS A 186 0.69 -20.43 6.66
CA LYS A 186 0.09 -19.52 5.67
C LYS A 186 -1.15 -18.80 6.25
N LEU A 187 -2.05 -19.50 6.92
CA LEU A 187 -3.23 -18.92 7.56
C LEU A 187 -2.89 -17.86 8.60
N THR A 188 -1.98 -18.17 9.54
CA THR A 188 -1.54 -17.22 10.57
C THR A 188 -0.91 -15.97 9.94
N ARG A 189 -0.14 -16.13 8.86
CA ARG A 189 0.48 -14.97 8.16
C ARG A 189 -0.57 -14.10 7.50
N LEU A 190 -1.55 -14.71 6.84
CA LEU A 190 -2.67 -13.99 6.21
C LEU A 190 -3.48 -13.21 7.23
N GLN A 191 -3.91 -13.90 8.29
CA GLN A 191 -4.79 -13.36 9.32
C GLN A 191 -4.13 -12.29 10.19
N ASP A 192 -2.91 -12.54 10.67
CA ASP A 192 -2.30 -11.71 11.71
C ASP A 192 -1.40 -10.60 11.15
N ARG A 193 -1.02 -10.67 9.87
CA ARG A 193 -0.06 -9.72 9.27
C ARG A 193 -0.54 -9.16 7.95
N ILE A 194 -0.79 -10.01 6.96
CA ILE A 194 -1.04 -9.56 5.58
C ILE A 194 -2.34 -8.77 5.52
N LEU A 195 -3.49 -9.40 5.78
CA LEU A 195 -4.79 -8.75 5.64
C LEU A 195 -4.91 -7.45 6.47
N PRO A 196 -4.49 -7.41 7.76
CA PRO A 196 -4.53 -6.17 8.53
C PRO A 196 -3.64 -5.05 7.96
N HIS A 197 -2.46 -5.38 7.43
CA HIS A 197 -1.59 -4.36 6.82
C HIS A 197 -2.15 -3.82 5.50
N TYR A 198 -2.84 -4.64 4.71
CA TYR A 198 -3.55 -4.18 3.53
C TYR A 198 -4.72 -3.26 3.89
N GLU A 199 -5.58 -3.70 4.82
CA GLU A 199 -6.74 -2.91 5.29
C GLU A 199 -6.30 -1.54 5.81
N GLN A 200 -5.31 -1.52 6.71
CA GLN A 200 -4.76 -0.26 7.22
C GLN A 200 -4.17 0.63 6.11
N THR A 201 -3.49 0.06 5.12
CA THR A 201 -2.93 0.81 3.99
C THR A 201 -4.03 1.45 3.14
N ILE A 202 -5.10 0.70 2.87
CA ILE A 202 -6.27 1.17 2.10
C ILE A 202 -6.97 2.30 2.85
N GLU A 203 -7.23 2.14 4.16
CA GLU A 203 -7.87 3.17 4.98
C GLU A 203 -7.05 4.46 5.02
N MET A 204 -5.73 4.35 5.24
CA MET A 204 -4.84 5.50 5.26
C MET A 204 -4.76 6.19 3.89
N ASN A 205 -4.72 5.43 2.80
CA ASN A 205 -4.71 6.00 1.45
C ASN A 205 -6.00 6.80 1.20
N ARG A 206 -7.18 6.23 1.50
CA ARG A 206 -8.48 6.93 1.37
C ARG A 206 -8.55 8.20 2.22
N ASP A 207 -8.05 8.15 3.46
CA ASP A 207 -7.99 9.35 4.31
C ASP A 207 -7.08 10.42 3.70
N ILE A 208 -5.90 10.07 3.20
CA ILE A 208 -5.00 11.02 2.54
C ILE A 208 -5.67 11.62 1.30
N LEU A 209 -6.29 10.81 0.45
CA LEU A 209 -7.01 11.29 -0.74
C LEU A 209 -8.10 12.31 -0.37
N ALA A 210 -8.94 12.02 0.62
CA ALA A 210 -9.97 12.95 1.07
C ALA A 210 -9.40 14.29 1.61
N ASN A 211 -8.22 14.26 2.25
CA ASN A 211 -7.54 15.48 2.71
C ASN A 211 -6.98 16.27 1.51
N ILE A 212 -6.45 15.59 0.49
CA ILE A 212 -5.99 16.22 -0.74
C ILE A 212 -7.16 16.88 -1.50
N GLU A 213 -8.29 16.19 -1.64
CA GLU A 213 -9.49 16.74 -2.30
C GLU A 213 -9.97 18.02 -1.62
N THR A 214 -10.02 18.03 -0.28
CA THR A 214 -10.36 19.21 0.52
C THR A 214 -9.42 20.38 0.23
N GLU A 215 -8.12 20.12 0.09
CA GLU A 215 -7.13 21.16 -0.23
C GLU A 215 -7.17 21.63 -1.67
N LEU A 216 -7.58 20.77 -2.61
CA LEU A 216 -7.80 21.13 -4.01
C LEU A 216 -9.12 21.90 -4.22
N GLY A 217 -10.03 21.85 -3.24
CA GLY A 217 -11.35 22.47 -3.32
C GLY A 217 -12.37 21.67 -4.12
N ASN A 218 -12.17 20.35 -4.19
CA ASN A 218 -13.03 19.38 -4.87
C ASN A 218 -13.94 18.65 -3.88
#